data_AF-A0A1X7KQT0-F1
#
_entry.id   AF-A0A1X7KQT0-F1
#
_cell.length_a   1.000
_cell.length_b   1.000
_cell.length_c   1.000
_cell.angle_alpha   90.00
_cell.angle_beta   90.00
_cell.angle_gamma   90.00
#
_symmetry.space_group_name_H-M   'P 1'
#
loop_
_entity.id
_entity.type
_entity.pdbx_description
1 polymer ?
#
loop_
_entity_poly.entity_id
_entity_poly.type
_entity_poly.pdbx_seq_one_letter_code
_entity_poly.pdbx_strand_id
1 'polypeptide(L)'
;MTAYQDSVGVWTIGYGHTGPEVCKGLTITQEQALALLLQDIAKFSAAVNRLVTLDDAGSPDTDGLPDFTQDEFDALVDFAFNLGIGALAGSTLLKKLNAGDIEGAADEFLKWDHAGGKVLAGLTKRRQGERALFLLGAHFGK
;
A
#
# COMPACT_ATOMS: atom_id res chain seq x y z
N MET A 1 -16.85 14.19 9.56
CA MET A 1 -15.90 14.35 8.43
C MET A 1 -16.71 14.37 7.14
N THR A 2 -16.36 15.23 6.18
CA THR A 2 -17.10 15.40 4.92
C THR A 2 -16.26 14.90 3.76
N ALA A 3 -16.88 14.26 2.77
CA ALA A 3 -16.20 13.84 1.55
C ALA A 3 -15.55 15.04 0.82
N TYR A 4 -14.38 14.82 0.26
CA TYR A 4 -13.60 15.78 -0.51
C TYR A 4 -13.12 15.13 -1.81
N GLN A 5 -12.70 15.95 -2.78
CA GLN A 5 -12.02 15.44 -3.98
C GLN A 5 -10.51 15.46 -3.77
N ASP A 6 -9.85 14.36 -4.10
CA ASP A 6 -8.39 14.27 -4.06
C ASP A 6 -7.73 15.06 -5.22
N SER A 7 -6.41 14.97 -5.34
CA SER A 7 -5.62 15.68 -6.36
C SER A 7 -5.98 15.34 -7.81
N VAL A 8 -6.71 14.25 -8.06
CA VAL A 8 -7.13 13.81 -9.40
C VAL A 8 -8.66 13.80 -9.56
N GLY A 9 -9.40 14.31 -8.58
CA GLY A 9 -10.85 14.49 -8.66
C GLY A 9 -11.68 13.31 -8.13
N VAL A 10 -11.06 12.30 -7.52
CA VAL A 10 -11.77 11.16 -6.93
C VAL A 10 -12.40 11.55 -5.60
N TRP A 11 -13.65 11.14 -5.38
CA TRP A 11 -14.32 11.36 -4.10
C TRP A 11 -13.72 10.48 -3.01
N THR A 12 -13.28 11.11 -1.93
CA THR A 12 -12.58 10.49 -0.80
C THR A 12 -13.21 10.93 0.51
N ILE A 13 -13.26 10.06 1.51
CA ILE A 13 -13.78 10.39 2.84
C ILE A 13 -12.95 9.75 3.95
N GLY A 14 -13.02 10.34 5.16
CA GLY A 14 -12.30 9.84 6.32
C GLY A 14 -10.79 9.89 6.12
N TYR A 15 -10.12 8.75 6.31
CA TYR A 15 -8.66 8.60 6.23
C TYR A 15 -8.15 8.15 4.86
N GLY A 16 -8.94 8.37 3.79
CA GLY A 16 -8.55 8.00 2.43
C GLY A 16 -9.47 6.97 1.77
N HIS A 17 -10.60 6.64 2.38
CA HIS A 17 -11.55 5.68 1.83
C HIS A 17 -12.15 6.21 0.52
N THR A 18 -12.23 5.34 -0.48
CA THR A 18 -12.86 5.60 -1.77
C THR A 18 -13.76 4.42 -2.14
N GLY A 19 -14.87 4.71 -2.81
CA GLY A 19 -15.87 3.72 -3.17
C GLY A 19 -17.05 4.35 -3.92
N PRO A 20 -17.88 3.55 -4.61
CA PRO A 20 -19.04 4.06 -5.35
C PRO A 20 -20.06 4.77 -4.46
N GLU A 21 -20.07 4.48 -3.16
CA GLU A 21 -20.89 5.15 -2.15
C GLU A 21 -20.35 6.52 -1.71
N VAL A 22 -19.07 6.82 -1.96
CA VAL A 22 -18.48 8.11 -1.61
C VAL A 22 -18.84 9.16 -2.66
N CYS A 23 -19.63 10.15 -2.25
CA CYS A 23 -20.10 11.20 -3.14
C CYS A 23 -20.14 12.57 -2.44
N LYS A 24 -20.36 13.63 -3.24
CA LYS A 24 -20.41 15.00 -2.75
C LYS A 24 -21.43 15.14 -1.62
N GLY A 25 -20.99 15.74 -0.51
CA GLY A 25 -21.86 16.02 0.63
C GLY A 25 -22.07 14.84 1.57
N LEU A 26 -21.51 13.66 1.27
CA LEU A 26 -21.46 12.57 2.24
C LEU A 26 -20.70 13.01 3.49
N THR A 27 -21.29 12.75 4.66
CA THR A 27 -20.67 13.01 5.96
C THR A 27 -20.70 11.75 6.81
N ILE A 28 -19.61 11.51 7.53
CA ILE A 28 -19.47 10.39 8.47
C ILE A 28 -18.96 10.88 9.83
N THR A 29 -19.23 10.12 10.89
CA THR A 29 -18.63 10.34 12.21
C THR A 29 -17.18 9.86 12.22
N GLN A 30 -16.44 10.18 13.29
CA GLN A 30 -15.08 9.68 13.45
C GLN A 30 -15.05 8.16 13.64
N GLU A 31 -16.02 7.60 14.38
CA GLU A 31 -16.17 6.16 14.57
C GLU A 31 -16.41 5.44 13.25
N GLN A 32 -17.26 6.02 12.38
CA GLN A 32 -17.48 5.50 11.03
C GLN A 32 -16.21 5.59 10.18
N ALA A 33 -15.44 6.69 10.28
CA ALA A 33 -14.18 6.83 9.56
C ALA A 33 -13.13 5.79 10.01
N LEU A 34 -13.07 5.48 11.30
CA LEU A 34 -12.20 4.42 11.84
C LEU A 34 -12.67 3.03 11.41
N ALA A 35 -13.98 2.77 11.40
CA ALA A 35 -14.52 1.51 10.92
C ALA A 35 -14.18 1.27 9.44
N LEU A 36 -14.31 2.31 8.60
CA LEU A 36 -13.89 2.24 7.18
C LEU A 36 -12.38 1.98 7.06
N LEU A 37 -11.55 2.68 7.83
CA LEU A 37 -10.10 2.47 7.83
C LEU A 37 -9.74 1.01 8.17
N LEU A 38 -10.35 0.43 9.20
CA LEU A 38 -10.11 -0.97 9.59
C LEU A 38 -10.55 -1.95 8.50
N GLN A 39 -11.69 -1.68 7.85
CA GLN A 39 -12.17 -2.49 6.72
C GLN A 39 -11.23 -2.43 5.53
N ASP A 40 -10.75 -1.24 5.19
CA ASP A 40 -9.79 -1.04 4.11
C ASP A 40 -8.47 -1.76 4.41
N ILE A 41 -7.90 -1.56 5.61
CA ILE A 41 -6.67 -2.25 6.04
C ILE A 41 -6.86 -3.75 5.87
N ALA A 42 -7.94 -4.35 6.40
CA ALA A 42 -8.18 -5.79 6.26
C ALA A 42 -8.23 -6.24 4.80
N LYS A 43 -8.88 -5.47 3.91
CA LYS A 43 -8.95 -5.74 2.47
C LYS A 43 -7.58 -5.69 1.80
N PHE A 44 -6.78 -4.65 2.07
CA PHE A 44 -5.45 -4.48 1.45
C PHE A 44 -4.44 -5.49 2.01
N SER A 45 -4.43 -5.71 3.33
CA SER A 45 -3.64 -6.76 3.99
C SER A 45 -3.91 -8.14 3.40
N ALA A 46 -5.19 -8.52 3.25
CA ALA A 46 -5.55 -9.79 2.62
C ALA A 46 -5.12 -9.87 1.15
N ALA A 47 -5.07 -8.75 0.44
CA ALA A 47 -4.57 -8.72 -0.94
C ALA A 47 -3.05 -8.88 -1.00
N VAL A 48 -2.29 -8.20 -0.15
CA VAL A 48 -0.83 -8.34 -0.07
C VAL A 48 -0.45 -9.79 0.25
N ASN A 49 -1.07 -10.41 1.26
CA ASN A 49 -0.84 -11.82 1.61
C ASN A 49 -1.09 -12.80 0.46
N ARG A 50 -2.02 -12.50 -0.45
CA ARG A 50 -2.27 -13.35 -1.63
C ARG A 50 -1.30 -13.07 -2.78
N LEU A 51 -0.80 -11.85 -2.89
CA LEU A 51 0.00 -11.38 -4.03
C LEU A 51 1.49 -11.63 -3.84
N VAL A 52 1.98 -11.58 -2.61
CA VAL A 52 3.36 -11.90 -2.28
C VAL A 52 3.50 -13.42 -2.25
N THR A 53 4.25 -13.97 -3.19
CA THR A 53 4.37 -15.42 -3.41
C THR A 53 5.80 -15.91 -3.38
N LEU A 54 6.74 -15.11 -2.83
CA LEU A 54 8.18 -15.35 -2.76
C LEU A 54 8.57 -16.79 -3.15
N ASP A 55 9.04 -16.92 -4.39
CA ASP A 55 9.44 -18.22 -4.92
C ASP A 55 10.56 -18.75 -4.01
N ASP A 56 10.33 -19.93 -3.41
CA ASP A 56 11.20 -20.75 -2.55
C ASP A 56 11.23 -20.57 -1.02
N ALA A 57 10.41 -19.73 -0.37
CA ALA A 57 10.24 -19.87 1.09
C ALA A 57 8.92 -19.28 1.62
N GLY A 58 7.91 -20.12 1.79
CA GLY A 58 6.86 -19.90 2.80
C GLY A 58 5.64 -19.09 2.37
N SER A 59 4.52 -19.79 2.25
CA SER A 59 3.16 -19.26 2.23
C SER A 59 2.34 -20.18 3.14
N PRO A 60 1.21 -19.78 3.76
CA PRO A 60 0.75 -18.45 4.16
C PRO A 60 0.19 -18.53 5.60
N ASP A 61 1.02 -18.46 6.63
CA ASP A 61 0.56 -18.19 7.99
C ASP A 61 1.60 -17.29 8.64
N THR A 62 1.23 -16.04 8.88
CA THR A 62 2.08 -14.90 9.24
C THR A 62 2.56 -14.96 10.69
N ASP A 63 3.38 -15.96 11.00
CA ASP A 63 4.24 -16.08 12.19
C ASP A 63 5.46 -16.93 11.77
N GLY A 64 6.38 -16.35 10.99
CA GLY A 64 7.65 -17.01 10.66
C GLY A 64 7.92 -17.30 9.19
N LEU A 65 7.56 -16.38 8.28
CA LEU A 65 8.27 -16.22 7.01
C LEU A 65 9.63 -15.60 7.36
N PRO A 66 10.74 -16.34 7.37
CA PRO A 66 12.02 -15.80 7.83
C PRO A 66 12.55 -14.66 6.92
N ASP A 67 11.98 -14.53 5.72
CA ASP A 67 12.44 -13.59 4.69
C ASP A 67 11.43 -12.50 4.30
N PHE A 68 10.23 -12.47 4.91
CA PHE A 68 9.23 -11.43 4.70
C PHE A 68 8.68 -10.90 6.02
N THR A 69 9.15 -9.72 6.36
CA THR A 69 8.98 -9.08 7.66
C THR A 69 7.68 -8.28 7.74
N GLN A 70 7.24 -7.95 8.96
CA GLN A 70 6.07 -7.10 9.18
C GLN A 70 6.25 -5.72 8.54
N ASP A 71 7.47 -5.15 8.59
CA ASP A 71 7.74 -3.84 8.01
C ASP A 71 7.64 -3.86 6.47
N GLU A 72 8.13 -4.93 5.82
CA GLU A 72 7.96 -5.13 4.37
C GLU A 72 6.49 -5.28 4.00
N PHE A 73 5.73 -6.04 4.79
CA PHE A 73 4.29 -6.17 4.62
C PHE A 73 3.56 -4.84 4.76
N ASP A 74 3.84 -4.08 5.82
CA ASP A 74 3.20 -2.80 6.09
C ASP A 74 3.50 -1.77 5.00
N ALA A 75 4.71 -1.75 4.46
CA ALA A 75 5.07 -0.90 3.33
C ALA A 75 4.26 -1.24 2.05
N LEU A 76 4.04 -2.53 1.77
CA LEU A 76 3.20 -2.97 0.64
C LEU A 76 1.72 -2.67 0.86
N VAL A 77 1.24 -2.80 2.09
CA VAL A 77 -0.15 -2.44 2.45
C VAL A 77 -0.36 -0.94 2.25
N ASP A 78 0.57 -0.09 2.70
CA ASP A 78 0.47 1.37 2.51
C ASP A 78 0.50 1.75 1.01
N PHE A 79 1.39 1.11 0.25
CA PHE A 79 1.47 1.27 -1.20
C PHE A 79 0.16 0.88 -1.90
N ALA A 80 -0.37 -0.31 -1.58
CA ALA A 80 -1.62 -0.81 -2.15
C ALA A 80 -2.83 0.01 -1.72
N PHE A 81 -2.84 0.54 -0.49
CA PHE A 81 -3.87 1.45 -0.01
C PHE A 81 -3.89 2.74 -0.85
N ASN A 82 -2.72 3.29 -1.16
CA ASN A 82 -2.63 4.54 -1.92
C ASN A 82 -2.93 4.39 -3.42
N LEU A 83 -2.42 3.33 -4.04
CA LEU A 83 -2.42 3.16 -5.50
C LEU A 83 -3.43 2.11 -5.99
N GLY A 84 -4.00 1.34 -5.06
CA GLY A 84 -4.93 0.26 -5.32
C GLY A 84 -4.23 -1.10 -5.49
N ILE A 85 -4.97 -2.17 -5.19
CA ILE A 85 -4.51 -3.56 -5.29
C ILE A 85 -4.05 -3.90 -6.72
N GLY A 86 -4.75 -3.39 -7.74
CA GLY A 86 -4.39 -3.63 -9.14
C GLY A 86 -3.03 -3.04 -9.52
N ALA A 87 -2.67 -1.88 -8.97
CA ALA A 87 -1.37 -1.27 -9.19
C ALA A 87 -0.25 -2.14 -8.58
N LEU A 88 -0.43 -2.62 -7.35
CA LEU A 88 0.51 -3.56 -6.74
C LEU A 88 0.62 -4.86 -7.54
N ALA A 89 -0.51 -5.50 -7.85
CA ALA A 89 -0.55 -6.78 -8.57
C ALA A 89 0.15 -6.74 -9.94
N GLY A 90 0.03 -5.62 -10.67
CA GLY A 90 0.68 -5.43 -11.98
C GLY A 90 2.06 -4.78 -11.92
N SER A 91 2.60 -4.50 -10.73
CA SER A 91 3.83 -3.71 -10.58
C SER A 91 5.10 -4.52 -10.87
N THR A 92 6.14 -3.83 -11.36
CA THR A 92 7.50 -4.39 -11.39
C THR A 92 8.04 -4.60 -9.96
N LEU A 93 7.58 -3.79 -9.01
CA LEU A 93 7.87 -3.95 -7.57
C LEU A 93 7.52 -5.36 -7.09
N LEU A 94 6.26 -5.78 -7.23
CA LEU A 94 5.80 -7.10 -6.79
C LEU A 94 6.51 -8.23 -7.54
N LYS A 95 6.74 -8.04 -8.86
CA LYS A 95 7.47 -9.03 -9.67
C LYS A 95 8.89 -9.27 -9.15
N LYS A 96 9.63 -8.20 -8.84
CA LYS A 96 10.99 -8.29 -8.30
C LYS A 96 10.99 -8.89 -6.91
N LEU A 97 10.06 -8.45 -6.07
CA LEU A 97 9.87 -8.99 -4.73
C LEU A 97 9.67 -10.51 -4.78
N ASN A 98 8.70 -10.99 -5.55
CA ASN A 98 8.40 -12.42 -5.64
C ASN A 98 9.56 -13.24 -6.24
N ALA A 99 10.47 -12.60 -6.98
CA ALA A 99 11.71 -13.22 -7.48
C ALA A 99 12.89 -13.14 -6.48
N GLY A 100 12.66 -12.63 -5.26
CA GLY A 100 13.67 -12.47 -4.22
C GLY A 100 14.59 -11.25 -4.38
N ASP A 101 14.36 -10.38 -5.37
CA ASP A 101 15.14 -9.15 -5.59
C ASP A 101 14.63 -8.02 -4.68
N ILE A 102 15.02 -8.08 -3.41
CA ILE A 102 14.55 -7.16 -2.35
C ILE A 102 14.99 -5.72 -2.59
N GLU A 103 16.28 -5.47 -2.83
CA GLU A 103 16.81 -4.13 -3.13
C GLU A 103 16.19 -3.58 -4.42
N GLY A 104 16.12 -4.41 -5.45
CA GLY A 104 15.51 -4.00 -6.71
C GLY A 104 14.03 -3.71 -6.57
N ALA A 105 13.28 -4.42 -5.71
CA ALA A 105 11.88 -4.13 -5.40
C ALA A 105 11.74 -2.82 -4.61
N ALA A 106 12.60 -2.59 -3.61
CA ALA A 106 12.61 -1.37 -2.81
C ALA A 106 12.77 -0.10 -3.68
N ASP A 107 13.61 -0.16 -4.71
CA ASP A 107 13.80 0.96 -5.63
C ASP A 107 12.61 1.19 -6.58
N GLU A 108 11.74 0.20 -6.79
CA GLU A 108 10.54 0.39 -7.61
C GLU A 108 9.50 1.30 -6.93
N PHE A 109 9.47 1.39 -5.59
CA PHE A 109 8.56 2.32 -4.89
C PHE A 109 8.71 3.76 -5.39
N LEU A 110 9.95 4.20 -5.64
CA LEU A 110 10.26 5.58 -6.01
C LEU A 110 9.69 6.01 -7.37
N LYS A 111 9.28 5.06 -8.20
CA LYS A 111 8.71 5.34 -9.53
C LYS A 111 7.23 5.72 -9.49
N TRP A 112 6.58 5.55 -8.34
CA TRP A 112 5.14 5.75 -8.17
C TRP A 112 4.80 7.08 -7.49
N ASP A 113 5.40 8.17 -7.99
CA ASP A 113 5.24 9.53 -7.46
C ASP A 113 4.50 10.49 -8.38
N HIS A 114 3.90 9.99 -9.46
CA HIS A 114 3.16 10.77 -10.43
C HIS A 114 1.65 10.69 -10.22
N ALA A 115 0.96 11.81 -10.41
CA ALA A 115 -0.50 11.85 -10.61
C ALA A 115 -0.85 12.88 -11.70
N GLY A 116 -1.83 12.57 -12.55
CA GLY A 116 -2.18 13.43 -13.69
C GLY A 116 -0.99 13.72 -14.62
N GLY A 117 -0.04 12.78 -14.72
CA GLY A 117 1.17 12.93 -15.54
C GLY A 117 2.27 13.83 -14.97
N LYS A 118 2.16 14.26 -13.70
CA LYS A 118 3.14 15.13 -13.04
C LYS A 118 3.65 14.49 -11.75
N VAL A 119 4.94 14.65 -11.49
CA VAL A 119 5.53 14.33 -10.18
C VAL A 119 4.88 15.19 -9.11
N LEU A 120 4.44 14.57 -8.01
CA LEU A 120 3.92 15.26 -6.84
C LEU A 120 4.85 15.04 -5.65
N ALA A 121 5.39 16.13 -5.10
CA ALA A 121 6.32 16.08 -3.97
C ALA A 121 5.77 15.29 -2.76
N GLY A 122 4.46 15.35 -2.52
CA GLY A 122 3.81 14.55 -1.48
C GLY A 122 3.88 13.04 -1.73
N LEU A 123 3.70 12.61 -2.98
CA LEU A 123 3.84 11.19 -3.35
C LEU A 123 5.31 10.78 -3.30
N THR A 124 6.23 11.60 -3.78
CA THR A 124 7.68 11.32 -3.68
C THR A 124 8.09 11.07 -2.23
N LYS A 125 7.67 11.94 -1.30
CA LYS A 125 7.94 11.76 0.13
C LYS A 125 7.32 10.48 0.70
N ARG A 126 6.09 10.14 0.27
CA ARG A 126 5.41 8.91 0.69
C ARG A 126 6.17 7.67 0.22
N ARG A 127 6.53 7.60 -1.07
CA ARG A 127 7.31 6.49 -1.65
C ARG A 127 8.67 6.31 -0.98
N GLN A 128 9.33 7.40 -0.60
CA GLN A 128 10.58 7.34 0.17
C GLN A 128 10.37 6.72 1.56
N GLY A 129 9.28 7.07 2.23
CA GLY A 129 8.91 6.49 3.53
C GLY A 129 8.60 5.00 3.44
N GLU A 130 7.78 4.60 2.46
CA GLU A 130 7.46 3.19 2.20
C GLU A 130 8.72 2.37 1.87
N ARG A 131 9.60 2.88 0.99
CA ARG A 131 10.90 2.25 0.69
C ARG A 131 11.76 2.10 1.95
N ALA A 132 11.83 3.13 2.78
CA ALA A 132 12.62 3.10 3.99
C ALA A 132 12.09 2.08 5.00
N LEU A 133 10.76 2.00 5.18
CA LEU A 133 10.12 0.99 6.02
C LEU A 133 10.39 -0.42 5.47
N PHE A 134 10.22 -0.61 4.16
CA PHE A 134 10.48 -1.88 3.50
C PHE A 134 11.93 -2.37 3.71
N LEU A 135 12.92 -1.48 3.54
CA LEU A 135 14.33 -1.81 3.77
C LEU A 135 14.70 -1.99 5.24
N LEU A 136 14.01 -1.30 6.16
CA LEU A 136 14.20 -1.51 7.60
C LEU A 136 13.91 -2.96 7.96
N GLY A 137 12.79 -3.50 7.48
CA GLY A 137 12.44 -4.91 7.62
C GLY A 137 13.48 -5.83 6.99
N ALA A 138 13.80 -5.58 5.71
CA ALA A 138 14.73 -6.39 4.94
C ALA A 138 16.13 -6.53 5.58
N HIS A 139 16.63 -5.47 6.22
CA HIS A 139 18.01 -5.40 6.71
C HIS A 139 18.16 -5.79 8.18
N PHE A 140 17.12 -5.64 9.00
CA PHE A 140 17.20 -5.85 10.45
C PHE A 140 16.29 -6.97 10.97
N GLY A 141 15.34 -7.45 10.17
CA GLY A 141 14.42 -8.52 10.55
C GLY A 141 14.87 -9.94 10.15
N LYS A 142 16.07 -10.08 9.57
CA LYS A 142 16.68 -11.35 9.15
C LYS A 142 17.83 -11.77 10.07
#